data_AF-A0A849RV32-F1
#
_entry.id   AF-A0A849RV32-F1
#
_cell.length_a   1.000
_cell.length_b   1.000
_cell.length_c   1.000
_cell.angle_alpha   90.00
_cell.angle_beta   90.00
_cell.angle_gamma   90.00
#
_symmetry.space_group_name_H-M   'P 1'
#
loop_
_entity.id
_entity.type
_entity.pdbx_description
1 polymer ?
#
loop_
_entity_poly.entity_id
_entity_poly.type
_entity_poly.pdbx_seq_one_letter_code
_entity_poly.pdbx_strand_id
1 'polypeptide(L)'
;MQELKPSKKKRRRVGHHIVRAWFDTVINPLLESFEQNQKLLIEKRWTWRFRPGYLEALQPARSYVEEEAWPNLEQFTDLYPNIRNKIKEHDGKVSVLQDTCGRLFKTVSASQELADLYRRVTSPQALSELGVSLQHLFGAFTEPDHIAILSEYVVNNTGFLPSYYATSPLWNKHRGEFLAILDKPSIQGEFRKVLEAGEALAELMPRLICELKDVRSDLSLQHDVPPYAASAAKSGEPLTA
;
A
#
# COMPACT_ATOMS: atom_id res chain seq x y z
N MET A 1 48.98 8.28 37.04
CA MET A 1 47.76 8.46 36.22
C MET A 1 48.01 7.77 34.88
N GLN A 2 47.38 6.62 34.64
CA GLN A 2 47.47 5.92 33.35
C GLN A 2 46.39 6.47 32.42
N GLU A 3 46.80 7.04 31.29
CA GLU A 3 45.91 7.44 30.22
C GLU A 3 45.28 6.20 29.57
N LEU A 4 43.98 6.02 29.80
CA LEU A 4 43.15 5.06 29.09
C LEU A 4 43.03 5.50 27.63
N LYS A 5 43.80 4.86 26.74
CA LYS A 5 43.68 5.00 25.30
C LYS A 5 42.25 4.64 24.87
N PRO A 6 41.59 5.44 24.01
CA PRO A 6 40.25 5.12 23.53
C PRO A 6 40.29 3.84 22.69
N SER A 7 39.55 2.83 23.16
CA SER A 7 39.30 1.58 22.44
C SER A 7 38.66 1.90 21.08
N LYS A 8 39.42 1.70 20.00
CA LYS A 8 38.89 1.70 18.63
C LYS A 8 37.81 0.62 18.56
N LYS A 9 36.52 1.01 18.59
CA LYS A 9 35.40 0.11 18.30
C LYS A 9 35.71 -0.61 16.98
N LYS A 10 36.08 -1.89 17.05
CA LYS A 10 36.20 -2.76 15.88
C LYS A 10 34.86 -2.66 15.14
N ARG A 11 34.86 -2.08 13.94
CA ARG A 11 33.69 -2.12 13.04
C ARG A 11 33.32 -3.60 12.91
N ARG A 12 32.16 -3.99 13.44
CA ARG A 12 31.64 -5.35 13.31
C ARG A 12 31.54 -5.62 11.81
N ARG A 13 32.40 -6.50 11.28
CA ARG A 13 32.37 -6.86 9.86
C ARG A 13 31.11 -7.69 9.63
N VAL A 14 30.23 -7.20 8.78
CA VAL A 14 29.09 -7.96 8.28
C VAL A 14 29.65 -9.08 7.38
N GLY A 15 29.21 -10.32 7.57
CA GLY A 15 29.63 -11.44 6.72
C GLY A 15 28.77 -11.54 5.46
N HIS A 16 29.28 -12.15 4.39
CA HIS A 16 28.54 -12.33 3.13
C HIS A 16 27.22 -13.08 3.31
N HIS A 17 27.15 -14.04 4.25
CA HIS A 17 25.90 -14.75 4.57
C HIS A 17 24.82 -13.82 5.17
N ILE A 18 25.22 -12.85 5.98
CA ILE A 18 24.28 -11.85 6.53
C ILE A 18 23.77 -10.94 5.41
N VAL A 19 24.66 -10.51 4.51
CA VAL A 19 24.29 -9.70 3.35
C VAL A 19 23.30 -10.44 2.45
N ARG A 20 23.56 -11.72 2.13
CA ARG A 20 22.64 -12.55 1.36
C ARG A 20 21.27 -12.62 2.04
N ALA A 21 21.24 -12.91 3.34
CA ALA A 21 19.98 -12.97 4.10
C ALA A 21 19.22 -11.63 4.05
N TRP A 22 19.90 -10.49 4.18
CA TRP A 22 19.25 -9.18 4.03
C TRP A 22 18.73 -8.93 2.62
N PHE A 23 19.47 -9.34 1.58
CA PHE A 23 18.99 -9.19 0.20
C PHE A 23 17.70 -9.96 -0.01
N ASP A 24 17.65 -11.21 0.43
CA ASP A 24 16.50 -12.09 0.23
C ASP A 24 15.29 -11.68 1.07
N THR A 25 15.52 -11.29 2.32
CA THR A 25 14.44 -11.17 3.30
C THR A 25 14.07 -9.74 3.66
N VAL A 26 14.88 -8.75 3.29
CA VAL A 26 14.66 -7.34 3.68
C VAL A 26 14.71 -6.41 2.48
N ILE A 27 15.88 -6.30 1.83
CA ILE A 27 16.13 -5.24 0.85
C ILE A 27 15.30 -5.46 -0.43
N ASN A 28 15.32 -6.67 -1.01
CA ASN A 28 14.56 -6.91 -2.24
C ASN A 28 13.04 -6.88 -2.01
N PRO A 29 12.48 -7.50 -0.94
CA PRO A 29 11.05 -7.36 -0.63
C PRO A 29 10.62 -5.89 -0.45
N LEU A 30 11.37 -5.11 0.34
CA LEU A 30 11.07 -3.68 0.52
C LEU A 30 11.13 -2.90 -0.80
N LEU A 31 12.15 -3.15 -1.63
CA LEU A 31 12.27 -2.48 -2.93
C LEU A 31 11.10 -2.81 -3.85
N GLU A 32 10.73 -4.08 -3.95
CA GLU A 32 9.60 -4.51 -4.77
C GLU A 32 8.30 -3.84 -4.32
N SER A 33 7.98 -3.89 -3.02
CA SER A 33 6.77 -3.27 -2.48
C SER A 33 6.79 -1.74 -2.63
N PHE A 34 7.90 -1.07 -2.34
CA PHE A 34 7.98 0.39 -2.47
C PHE A 34 7.88 0.87 -3.93
N GLU A 35 8.43 0.13 -4.89
CA GLU A 35 8.28 0.45 -6.32
C GLU A 35 6.83 0.28 -6.80
N GLN A 36 6.11 -0.74 -6.30
CA GLN A 36 4.69 -0.92 -6.58
C GLN A 36 3.85 0.20 -5.93
N ASN A 37 4.12 0.52 -4.67
CA ASN A 37 3.46 1.61 -3.94
C ASN A 37 3.67 2.96 -4.64
N GLN A 38 4.87 3.22 -5.15
CA GLN A 38 5.16 4.46 -5.87
C GLN A 38 4.24 4.63 -7.09
N LYS A 39 3.99 3.55 -7.86
CA LYS A 39 3.05 3.59 -8.99
C LYS A 39 1.64 3.92 -8.53
N LEU A 40 1.17 3.27 -7.46
CA LEU A 40 -0.15 3.54 -6.87
C LEU A 40 -0.30 4.99 -6.43
N LEU A 41 0.71 5.56 -5.79
CA LEU A 41 0.71 6.94 -5.31
C LEU A 41 0.66 7.95 -6.47
N ILE A 42 1.44 7.71 -7.54
CA ILE A 42 1.41 8.55 -8.75
C ILE A 42 0.03 8.51 -9.41
N GLU A 43 -0.60 7.33 -9.46
CA GLU A 43 -1.94 7.13 -9.99
C GLU A 43 -3.06 7.60 -9.04
N LYS A 44 -2.71 8.04 -7.82
CA LYS A 44 -3.66 8.42 -6.76
C LYS A 44 -4.64 7.30 -6.40
N ARG A 45 -4.15 6.06 -6.38
CA ARG A 45 -4.91 4.84 -6.05
C ARG A 45 -4.57 4.40 -4.63
N TRP A 46 -5.47 4.70 -3.68
CA TRP A 46 -5.16 4.54 -2.26
C TRP A 46 -5.31 3.13 -1.73
N THR A 47 -6.08 2.27 -2.40
CA THR A 47 -6.36 0.88 -1.96
C THR A 47 -7.03 0.81 -0.59
N TRP A 48 -7.76 1.85 -0.18
CA TRP A 48 -8.58 1.85 1.03
C TRP A 48 -9.61 0.71 0.98
N ARG A 49 -9.80 0.02 2.10
CA ARG A 49 -10.82 -1.02 2.25
C ARG A 49 -11.76 -0.65 3.39
N PHE A 50 -13.07 -0.59 3.15
CA PHE A 50 -14.03 -0.26 4.22
C PHE A 50 -14.10 -1.35 5.29
N ARG A 51 -13.85 -2.60 4.89
CA ARG A 51 -13.55 -3.72 5.78
C ARG A 51 -12.24 -4.32 5.32
N PRO A 52 -11.18 -4.23 6.13
CA PRO A 52 -11.17 -3.93 7.58
C PRO A 52 -10.99 -2.46 8.02
N GLY A 53 -10.85 -1.49 7.11
CA GLY A 53 -10.65 -0.08 7.48
C GLY A 53 -9.18 0.38 7.43
N TYR A 54 -8.41 -0.14 6.48
CA TYR A 54 -7.02 0.26 6.23
C TYR A 54 -6.71 0.33 4.72
N LEU A 55 -5.52 0.80 4.36
CA LEU A 55 -5.00 0.79 2.99
C LEU A 55 -4.40 -0.58 2.67
N GLU A 56 -4.96 -1.36 1.74
CA GLU A 56 -4.54 -2.74 1.50
C GLU A 56 -3.09 -2.88 1.02
N ALA A 57 -2.66 -2.03 0.09
CA ALA A 57 -1.30 -2.10 -0.47
C ALA A 57 -0.30 -1.19 0.27
N LEU A 58 -0.73 0.02 0.64
CA LEU A 58 0.10 1.04 1.28
C LEU A 58 0.17 0.79 2.80
N GLN A 59 1.13 -0.03 3.22
CA GLN A 59 1.30 -0.58 4.55
C GLN A 59 2.63 -0.13 5.17
N PRO A 60 2.80 -0.21 6.50
CA PRO A 60 4.10 0.00 7.14
C PRO A 60 5.16 -0.97 6.58
N ALA A 61 6.42 -0.54 6.55
CA ALA A 61 7.51 -1.30 5.93
C ALA A 61 7.65 -2.74 6.46
N ARG A 62 7.37 -2.95 7.75
CA ARG A 62 7.40 -4.26 8.40
C ARG A 62 6.42 -5.26 7.79
N SER A 63 5.31 -4.80 7.21
CA SER A 63 4.30 -5.65 6.56
C SER A 63 4.77 -6.24 5.22
N TYR A 64 5.86 -5.73 4.65
CA TYR A 64 6.47 -6.23 3.41
C TYR A 64 7.58 -7.25 3.65
N VAL A 65 7.88 -7.53 4.92
CA VAL A 65 8.90 -8.48 5.35
C VAL A 65 8.18 -9.60 6.10
N GLU A 66 8.47 -10.85 5.71
CA GLU A 66 7.96 -12.04 6.41
C GLU A 66 8.26 -11.96 7.90
N GLU A 67 7.33 -12.44 8.74
CA GLU A 67 7.42 -12.30 10.19
C GLU A 67 8.70 -12.92 10.75
N GLU A 68 9.09 -14.08 10.22
CA GLU A 68 10.31 -14.81 10.55
C GLU A 68 11.59 -14.01 10.25
N ALA A 69 11.52 -13.06 9.32
CA ALA A 69 12.63 -12.20 8.91
C ALA A 69 12.68 -10.86 9.65
N TRP A 70 11.77 -10.57 10.57
CA TRP A 70 11.81 -9.35 11.37
C TRP A 70 13.14 -9.10 12.10
N PRO A 71 13.82 -10.12 12.68
CA PRO A 71 15.16 -9.93 13.26
C PRO A 71 16.20 -9.44 12.24
N ASN A 72 16.09 -9.84 10.97
CA ASN A 72 16.96 -9.38 9.90
C ASN A 72 16.70 -7.90 9.59
N LEU A 73 15.44 -7.47 9.53
CA LEU A 73 15.06 -6.07 9.36
C LEU A 73 15.56 -5.20 10.52
N GLU A 74 15.44 -5.68 11.75
CA GLU A 74 15.94 -4.98 12.95
C GLU A 74 17.47 -4.82 12.88
N GLN A 75 18.19 -5.90 12.60
CA GLN A 75 19.65 -5.88 12.47
C GLN A 75 20.12 -4.96 11.34
N PHE A 76 19.46 -5.02 10.17
CA PHE A 76 19.75 -4.15 9.04
C PHE A 76 19.55 -2.68 9.42
N THR A 77 18.40 -2.33 9.99
CA THR A 77 18.08 -0.94 10.34
C THR A 77 18.91 -0.40 11.52
N ASP A 78 19.45 -1.27 12.40
CA ASP A 78 20.43 -0.87 13.42
C ASP A 78 21.78 -0.47 12.80
N LEU A 79 22.19 -1.14 11.72
CA LEU A 79 23.45 -0.87 11.03
C LEU A 79 23.32 0.26 9.99
N TYR A 80 22.11 0.50 9.47
CA TYR A 80 21.80 1.57 8.53
C TYR A 80 20.77 2.55 9.13
N PRO A 81 21.16 3.40 10.09
CA PRO A 81 20.25 4.29 10.81
C PRO A 81 19.55 5.32 9.92
N ASN A 82 20.18 5.73 8.81
CA ASN A 82 19.54 6.62 7.82
C ASN A 82 18.31 5.94 7.18
N ILE A 83 18.45 4.67 6.78
CA ILE A 83 17.34 3.87 6.26
C ILE A 83 16.26 3.68 7.33
N ARG A 84 16.64 3.39 8.58
CA ARG A 84 15.70 3.33 9.71
C ARG A 84 14.85 4.59 9.83
N ASN A 85 15.48 5.76 9.78
CA ASN A 85 14.78 7.03 9.94
C ASN A 85 13.80 7.27 8.79
N LYS A 86 14.16 6.90 7.57
CA LYS A 86 13.26 7.03 6.40
C LYS A 86 12.13 6.02 6.37
N ILE A 87 12.37 4.80 6.84
CA ILE A 87 11.30 3.82 7.07
C ILE A 87 10.31 4.37 8.11
N LYS A 88 10.81 4.93 9.23
CA LYS A 88 9.94 5.56 10.23
C LYS A 88 9.14 6.74 9.66
N GLU A 89 9.78 7.57 8.83
CA GLU A 89 9.10 8.68 8.16
C GLU A 89 8.02 8.16 7.19
N HIS A 90 8.34 7.12 6.41
CA HIS A 90 7.40 6.44 5.51
C HIS A 90 6.19 5.92 6.29
N ASP A 91 6.42 5.14 7.34
CA ASP A 91 5.35 4.52 8.13
C ASP A 91 4.46 5.59 8.80
N GLY A 92 5.06 6.69 9.25
CA GLY A 92 4.32 7.86 9.74
C GLY A 92 3.42 8.47 8.67
N LYS A 93 3.92 8.65 7.44
CA LYS A 93 3.13 9.18 6.31
C LYS A 93 2.04 8.21 5.86
N VAL A 94 2.30 6.89 5.87
CA VAL A 94 1.28 5.86 5.62
C VAL A 94 0.16 5.97 6.65
N SER A 95 0.49 6.12 7.94
CA SER A 95 -0.53 6.30 8.99
C SER A 95 -1.39 7.54 8.74
N VAL A 96 -0.78 8.67 8.37
CA VAL A 96 -1.51 9.90 8.06
C VAL A 96 -2.43 9.71 6.84
N LEU A 97 -1.96 9.05 5.80
CA LEU A 97 -2.77 8.74 4.62
C LEU A 97 -3.94 7.80 4.98
N GLN A 98 -3.69 6.77 5.80
CA GLN A 98 -4.73 5.85 6.25
C GLN A 98 -5.81 6.60 7.03
N ASP A 99 -5.42 7.47 7.97
CA ASP A 99 -6.36 8.24 8.77
C ASP A 99 -7.18 9.24 7.94
N THR A 100 -6.55 9.91 6.96
CA THR A 100 -7.23 10.83 6.04
C THR A 100 -8.22 10.08 5.15
N CYS A 101 -7.83 8.93 4.58
CA CYS A 101 -8.74 8.06 3.81
C CYS A 101 -9.93 7.58 4.66
N GLY A 102 -9.68 7.19 5.91
CA GLY A 102 -10.74 6.78 6.84
C GLY A 102 -11.72 7.90 7.18
N ARG A 103 -11.25 9.15 7.29
CA ARG A 103 -12.12 10.32 7.47
C ARG A 103 -12.91 10.62 6.20
N LEU A 104 -12.27 10.64 5.03
CA LEU A 104 -12.95 10.84 3.75
C LEU A 104 -14.04 9.79 3.53
N PHE A 105 -13.73 8.52 3.80
CA PHE A 105 -14.68 7.41 3.73
C PHE A 105 -15.91 7.66 4.60
N LYS A 106 -15.73 8.07 5.85
CA LYS A 106 -16.83 8.39 6.76
C LYS A 106 -17.67 9.56 6.25
N THR A 107 -17.03 10.63 5.79
CA THR A 107 -17.71 11.81 5.24
C THR A 107 -18.52 11.46 3.99
N VAL A 108 -17.93 10.72 3.04
CA VAL A 108 -18.61 10.28 1.81
C VAL A 108 -19.79 9.37 2.14
N SER A 109 -19.59 8.38 3.03
CA SER A 109 -20.63 7.41 3.39
C SER A 109 -21.81 8.03 4.13
N ALA A 110 -21.58 9.12 4.87
CA ALA A 110 -22.63 9.85 5.59
C ALA A 110 -23.22 11.01 4.77
N SER A 111 -22.75 11.24 3.54
CA SER A 111 -23.18 12.38 2.72
C SER A 111 -24.58 12.16 2.14
N GLN A 112 -25.38 13.23 2.13
CA GLN A 112 -26.69 13.21 1.50
C GLN A 112 -26.55 13.06 -0.03
N GLU A 113 -25.48 13.61 -0.60
CA GLU A 113 -25.15 13.54 -2.01
C GLU A 113 -24.98 12.09 -2.49
N LEU A 114 -24.26 11.25 -1.73
CA LEU A 114 -24.13 9.83 -2.05
C LEU A 114 -25.45 9.08 -1.84
N ALA A 115 -26.16 9.36 -0.75
CA ALA A 115 -27.45 8.71 -0.47
C ALA A 115 -28.50 8.99 -1.55
N ASP A 116 -28.57 10.23 -2.03
CA ASP A 116 -29.48 10.64 -3.12
C ASP A 116 -29.10 9.99 -4.45
N LEU A 117 -27.80 9.99 -4.76
CA LEU A 117 -27.29 9.32 -5.95
C LEU A 117 -27.62 7.84 -5.93
N TYR A 118 -27.31 7.15 -4.83
CA TYR A 118 -27.62 5.74 -4.62
C TYR A 118 -29.09 5.44 -4.86
N ARG A 119 -30.01 6.12 -4.13
CA ARG A 119 -31.46 5.89 -4.27
C ARG A 119 -31.95 6.03 -5.70
N ARG A 120 -31.40 7.00 -6.45
CA ARG A 120 -31.75 7.23 -7.85
C ARG A 120 -31.25 6.10 -8.76
N VAL A 121 -29.97 5.73 -8.66
CA VAL A 121 -29.34 4.73 -9.54
C VAL A 121 -29.70 3.29 -9.19
N THR A 122 -30.23 3.06 -7.99
CA THR A 122 -30.78 1.76 -7.57
C THR A 122 -32.31 1.75 -7.53
N SER A 123 -32.97 2.71 -8.17
CA SER A 123 -34.42 2.66 -8.35
C SER A 123 -34.83 1.47 -9.24
N PRO A 124 -36.05 0.91 -9.11
CA PRO A 124 -36.50 -0.21 -9.94
C PRO A 124 -36.36 0.06 -11.44
N GLN A 125 -36.62 1.29 -11.88
CA GLN A 125 -36.46 1.70 -13.28
C GLN A 125 -34.99 1.68 -13.70
N ALA A 126 -34.09 2.30 -12.93
CA ALA A 126 -32.66 2.36 -13.26
C ALA A 126 -32.01 0.97 -13.30
N LEU A 127 -32.41 0.08 -12.39
CA LEU A 127 -31.94 -1.31 -12.36
C LEU A 127 -32.45 -2.13 -13.54
N SER A 128 -33.72 -1.92 -13.93
CA SER A 128 -34.31 -2.55 -15.12
C SER A 128 -33.56 -2.15 -16.40
N GLU A 129 -33.24 -0.86 -16.56
CA GLU A 129 -32.42 -0.38 -17.69
C GLU A 129 -31.01 -0.99 -17.72
N LEU A 130 -30.47 -1.36 -16.57
CA LEU A 130 -29.19 -2.05 -16.44
C LEU A 130 -29.29 -3.57 -16.63
N GLY A 131 -30.50 -4.13 -16.65
CA GLY A 131 -30.73 -5.57 -16.73
C GLY A 131 -30.27 -6.34 -15.49
N VAL A 132 -30.22 -5.69 -14.32
CA VAL A 132 -29.71 -6.27 -13.06
C VAL A 132 -30.70 -6.05 -11.91
N SER A 133 -30.53 -6.79 -10.81
CA SER A 133 -31.25 -6.58 -9.55
C SER A 133 -30.29 -6.16 -8.43
N LEU A 134 -30.81 -5.58 -7.35
CA LEU A 134 -30.00 -5.25 -6.16
C LEU A 134 -29.29 -6.48 -5.60
N GLN A 135 -30.00 -7.62 -5.51
CA GLN A 135 -29.43 -8.87 -5.03
C GLN A 135 -28.33 -9.40 -5.96
N HIS A 136 -28.42 -9.16 -7.27
CA HIS A 136 -27.33 -9.49 -8.18
C HIS A 136 -26.09 -8.62 -7.95
N LEU A 137 -26.28 -7.31 -7.78
CA LEU A 137 -25.19 -6.35 -7.62
C LEU A 137 -24.44 -6.51 -6.28
N PHE A 138 -25.17 -6.75 -5.19
CA PHE A 138 -24.64 -6.71 -3.83
C PHE A 138 -24.84 -7.99 -3.02
N GLY A 139 -25.48 -9.03 -3.58
CA GLY A 139 -25.68 -10.30 -2.88
C GLY A 139 -26.56 -10.15 -1.63
N ALA A 140 -26.05 -10.64 -0.50
CA ALA A 140 -26.73 -10.60 0.79
C ALA A 140 -26.35 -9.38 1.66
N PHE A 141 -25.62 -8.42 1.08
CA PHE A 141 -25.24 -7.20 1.80
C PHE A 141 -26.45 -6.33 2.13
N THR A 142 -26.33 -5.57 3.21
CA THR A 142 -27.35 -4.60 3.64
C THR A 142 -27.18 -3.29 2.88
N GLU A 143 -28.20 -2.42 2.86
CA GLU A 143 -28.06 -1.10 2.25
C GLU A 143 -26.88 -0.28 2.79
N PRO A 144 -26.60 -0.24 4.11
CA PRO A 144 -25.37 0.38 4.63
C PRO A 144 -24.08 -0.19 4.03
N ASP A 145 -24.03 -1.50 3.76
CA ASP A 145 -22.88 -2.13 3.11
C ASP A 145 -22.79 -1.73 1.63
N HIS A 146 -23.91 -1.55 0.94
CA HIS A 146 -23.90 -1.06 -0.45
C HIS A 146 -23.28 0.33 -0.53
N ILE A 147 -23.72 1.23 0.35
CA ILE A 147 -23.16 2.58 0.47
C ILE A 147 -21.67 2.50 0.80
N ALA A 148 -21.27 1.66 1.75
CA ALA A 148 -19.86 1.47 2.10
C ALA A 148 -19.01 0.98 0.92
N ILE A 149 -19.50 0.03 0.11
CA ILE A 149 -18.81 -0.45 -1.09
C ILE A 149 -18.63 0.68 -2.11
N LEU A 150 -19.67 1.47 -2.36
CA LEU A 150 -19.61 2.58 -3.30
C LEU A 150 -18.70 3.70 -2.79
N SER A 151 -18.75 4.01 -1.50
CA SER A 151 -17.83 4.94 -0.84
C SER A 151 -16.38 4.50 -0.96
N GLU A 152 -16.09 3.19 -0.83
CA GLU A 152 -14.75 2.65 -1.04
C GLU A 152 -14.27 2.94 -2.47
N TYR A 153 -15.11 2.73 -3.47
CA TYR A 153 -14.75 3.02 -4.87
C TYR A 153 -14.51 4.51 -5.11
N VAL A 154 -15.30 5.38 -4.48
CA VAL A 154 -15.13 6.83 -4.56
C VAL A 154 -13.82 7.27 -3.90
N VAL A 155 -13.55 6.82 -2.67
CA VAL A 155 -12.31 7.13 -1.94
C VAL A 155 -11.10 6.71 -2.76
N ASN A 156 -11.13 5.51 -3.35
CA ASN A 156 -10.01 4.96 -4.12
C ASN A 156 -9.84 5.57 -5.52
N ASN A 157 -10.70 6.52 -5.90
CA ASN A 157 -10.76 7.05 -7.27
C ASN A 157 -10.80 5.91 -8.31
N THR A 158 -11.59 4.88 -8.03
CA THR A 158 -11.61 3.64 -8.80
C THR A 158 -12.00 3.92 -10.25
N GLY A 159 -11.23 3.41 -11.20
CA GLY A 159 -11.53 3.51 -12.63
C GLY A 159 -12.69 2.61 -13.07
N PHE A 160 -12.60 2.08 -14.29
CA PHE A 160 -13.54 1.04 -14.72
C PHE A 160 -13.31 -0.25 -13.92
N LEU A 161 -14.40 -0.84 -13.43
CA LEU A 161 -14.37 -2.16 -12.82
C LEU A 161 -14.41 -3.23 -13.92
N PRO A 162 -13.58 -4.28 -13.82
CA PRO A 162 -13.70 -5.47 -14.65
C PRO A 162 -15.10 -6.12 -14.57
N SER A 163 -15.53 -6.77 -15.66
CA SER A 163 -16.88 -7.35 -15.79
C SER A 163 -17.19 -8.47 -14.79
N TYR A 164 -16.17 -9.11 -14.21
CA TYR A 164 -16.35 -10.15 -13.21
C TYR A 164 -16.78 -9.61 -11.83
N TYR A 165 -16.71 -8.29 -11.60
CA TYR A 165 -17.30 -7.69 -10.41
C TYR A 165 -18.81 -7.49 -10.60
N ALA A 166 -19.61 -8.00 -9.67
CA ALA A 166 -21.06 -7.87 -9.69
C ALA A 166 -21.54 -6.42 -9.73
N THR A 167 -20.84 -5.50 -9.06
CA THR A 167 -21.13 -4.06 -9.05
C THR A 167 -20.71 -3.33 -10.33
N SER A 168 -19.97 -3.99 -11.25
CA SER A 168 -19.42 -3.35 -12.43
C SER A 168 -20.46 -2.71 -13.36
N PRO A 169 -21.67 -3.27 -13.61
CA PRO A 169 -22.64 -2.62 -14.49
C PRO A 169 -23.13 -1.28 -13.92
N LEU A 170 -23.45 -1.26 -12.61
CA LEU A 170 -23.90 -0.07 -11.91
C LEU A 170 -22.78 0.98 -11.85
N TRP A 171 -21.61 0.58 -11.37
CA TRP A 171 -20.47 1.48 -11.21
C TRP A 171 -20.03 2.05 -12.55
N ASN A 172 -19.79 1.22 -13.57
CA ASN A 172 -19.26 1.70 -14.84
C ASN A 172 -20.24 2.63 -15.58
N LYS A 173 -21.56 2.44 -15.44
CA LYS A 173 -22.57 3.35 -16.00
C LYS A 173 -22.57 4.72 -15.31
N HIS A 174 -22.43 4.75 -13.98
CA HIS A 174 -22.62 5.97 -13.17
C HIS A 174 -21.35 6.51 -12.51
N ARG A 175 -20.16 5.96 -12.83
CA ARG A 175 -18.89 6.29 -12.17
C ARG A 175 -18.61 7.78 -12.12
N GLY A 176 -18.82 8.48 -13.24
CA GLY A 176 -18.58 9.92 -13.31
C GLY A 176 -19.40 10.70 -12.27
N GLU A 177 -20.64 10.29 -12.03
CA GLU A 177 -21.52 10.90 -11.03
C GLU A 177 -21.06 10.57 -9.61
N PHE A 178 -20.63 9.34 -9.36
CA PHE A 178 -20.06 8.94 -8.06
C PHE A 178 -18.77 9.69 -7.75
N LEU A 179 -17.85 9.82 -8.71
CA LEU A 179 -16.59 10.52 -8.50
C LEU A 179 -16.77 12.03 -8.38
N ALA A 180 -17.78 12.62 -9.05
CA ALA A 180 -18.12 14.03 -8.92
C ALA A 180 -18.59 14.43 -7.51
N ILE A 181 -18.86 13.46 -6.63
CA ILE A 181 -19.14 13.71 -5.21
C ILE A 181 -17.91 14.30 -4.50
N LEU A 182 -16.69 13.98 -4.94
CA LEU A 182 -15.45 14.50 -4.35
C LEU A 182 -15.30 16.02 -4.53
N ASP A 183 -15.97 16.59 -5.54
CA ASP A 183 -15.97 18.03 -5.80
C ASP A 183 -17.03 18.80 -5.00
N LYS A 184 -17.85 18.11 -4.21
CA LYS A 184 -18.89 18.75 -3.40
C LYS A 184 -18.28 19.53 -2.24
N PRO A 185 -18.76 20.74 -1.92
CA PRO A 185 -18.18 21.56 -0.84
C PRO A 185 -18.12 20.85 0.53
N SER A 186 -19.08 19.96 0.80
CA SER A 186 -19.17 19.14 2.01
C SER A 186 -18.04 18.10 2.15
N ILE A 187 -17.40 17.70 1.04
CA ILE A 187 -16.46 16.56 0.97
C ILE A 187 -15.07 17.01 0.51
N GLN A 188 -15.00 18.05 -0.34
CA GLN A 188 -13.77 18.52 -0.99
C GLN A 188 -12.64 18.82 0.01
N GLY A 189 -12.98 19.32 1.20
CA GLY A 189 -11.99 19.60 2.25
C GLY A 189 -11.27 18.34 2.74
N GLU A 190 -11.98 17.24 2.98
CA GLU A 190 -11.34 15.97 3.38
C GLU A 190 -10.63 15.33 2.19
N PHE A 191 -11.17 15.44 0.97
CA PHE A 191 -10.51 14.91 -0.22
C PHE A 191 -9.15 15.58 -0.46
N ARG A 192 -9.06 16.90 -0.31
CA ARG A 192 -7.79 17.63 -0.41
C ARG A 192 -6.75 17.13 0.58
N LYS A 193 -7.13 16.84 1.83
CA LYS A 193 -6.21 16.28 2.84
C LYS A 193 -5.68 14.91 2.44
N VAL A 194 -6.49 14.07 1.80
CA VAL A 194 -6.03 12.79 1.24
C VAL A 194 -5.02 13.01 0.13
N LEU A 195 -5.28 13.96 -0.79
CA LEU A 195 -4.34 14.31 -1.85
C LEU A 195 -3.00 14.80 -1.29
N GLU A 196 -3.02 15.73 -0.32
CA GLU A 196 -1.83 16.26 0.34
C GLU A 196 -1.04 15.16 1.06
N ALA A 197 -1.71 14.26 1.78
CA ALA A 197 -1.07 13.12 2.45
C ALA A 197 -0.44 12.15 1.44
N GLY A 198 -1.14 11.87 0.33
CA GLY A 198 -0.65 11.02 -0.76
C GLY A 198 0.57 11.63 -1.46
N GLU A 199 0.54 12.92 -1.76
CA GLU A 199 1.65 13.67 -2.37
C GLU A 199 2.88 13.69 -1.45
N ALA A 200 2.68 13.95 -0.15
CA ALA A 200 3.77 13.92 0.83
C ALA A 200 4.45 12.53 0.93
N LEU A 201 3.69 11.45 0.79
CA LEU A 201 4.23 10.09 0.74
C LEU A 201 4.94 9.81 -0.61
N ALA A 202 4.34 10.25 -1.72
CA ALA A 202 4.90 10.11 -3.07
C ALA A 202 6.25 10.83 -3.22
N GLU A 203 6.44 11.97 -2.57
CA GLU A 203 7.72 12.70 -2.56
C GLU A 203 8.83 11.99 -1.76
N LEU A 204 8.47 11.22 -0.73
CA LEU A 204 9.44 10.48 0.07
C LEU A 204 9.91 9.21 -0.64
N MET A 205 9.00 8.53 -1.35
CA MET A 205 9.24 7.20 -1.88
C MET A 205 10.44 7.07 -2.83
N PRO A 206 10.63 7.92 -3.85
CA PRO A 206 11.80 7.84 -4.72
C PRO A 206 13.11 7.90 -3.95
N ARG A 207 13.17 8.74 -2.90
CA ARG A 207 14.39 8.92 -2.08
C ARG A 207 14.70 7.67 -1.26
N LEU A 208 13.69 7.05 -0.64
CA LEU A 208 13.86 5.81 0.10
C LEU A 208 14.26 4.64 -0.82
N ILE A 209 13.64 4.54 -2.00
CA ILE A 209 13.99 3.53 -3.01
C ILE A 209 15.43 3.70 -3.47
N CYS A 210 15.87 4.92 -3.78
CA CYS A 210 17.25 5.18 -4.19
C CYS A 210 18.25 4.78 -3.10
N GLU A 211 18.02 5.18 -1.84
CA GLU A 211 18.95 4.82 -0.76
C GLU A 211 19.01 3.32 -0.49
N LEU A 212 17.90 2.59 -0.60
CA LEU A 212 17.92 1.13 -0.51
C LEU A 212 18.71 0.49 -1.67
N LYS A 213 18.59 1.03 -2.89
CA LYS A 213 19.38 0.56 -4.04
C LYS A 213 20.87 0.84 -3.86
N ASP A 214 21.23 2.01 -3.33
CA ASP A 214 22.62 2.38 -3.06
C ASP A 214 23.22 1.46 -2.00
N VAL A 215 22.54 1.25 -0.87
CA VAL A 215 22.97 0.32 0.17
C VAL A 215 23.10 -1.10 -0.37
N ARG A 216 22.17 -1.55 -1.22
CA ARG A 216 22.25 -2.86 -1.87
C ARG A 216 23.49 -2.98 -2.76
N SER A 217 23.78 -1.94 -3.55
CA SER A 217 24.93 -1.88 -4.46
C SER A 217 26.24 -1.92 -3.67
N ASP A 218 26.35 -1.09 -2.62
CA ASP A 218 27.52 -1.03 -1.75
C ASP A 218 27.78 -2.38 -1.07
N LEU A 219 26.74 -2.98 -0.49
CA LEU A 219 26.84 -4.29 0.13
C LEU A 219 27.27 -5.37 -0.87
N SER A 220 26.75 -5.31 -2.09
CA SER A 220 27.08 -6.27 -3.13
C SER A 220 28.56 -6.22 -3.50
N LEU A 221 29.08 -5.02 -3.78
CA LEU A 221 30.47 -4.81 -4.16
C LEU A 221 31.44 -5.08 -3.01
N GLN A 222 31.08 -4.71 -1.77
CA GLN A 222 31.96 -4.87 -0.61
C GLN A 222 32.08 -6.33 -0.15
N HIS A 223 31.04 -7.14 -0.36
CA HIS A 223 30.97 -8.50 0.16
C HIS A 223 30.96 -9.59 -0.91
N ASP A 224 31.07 -9.22 -2.19
CA ASP A 224 31.03 -10.14 -3.34
C ASP A 224 29.76 -11.02 -3.33
N VAL A 225 28.63 -10.40 -3.00
CA VAL A 225 27.31 -11.06 -2.99
C VAL A 225 26.45 -10.42 -4.08
N PRO A 226 25.94 -11.17 -5.06
CA PRO A 226 25.10 -10.58 -6.11
C PRO A 226 23.76 -10.08 -5.52
N PRO A 227 23.19 -8.96 -5.98
CA PRO A 227 21.92 -8.42 -5.45
C PRO A 227 20.75 -9.41 -5.54
N TYR A 228 20.77 -10.25 -6.57
CA TYR A 228 19.83 -11.34 -6.79
C TYR A 228 20.62 -12.63 -7.00
N ALA A 229 20.28 -13.67 -6.27
CA ALA A 229 20.69 -15.03 -6.59
C ALA A 229 19.45 -15.75 -7.10
N ALA A 230 19.50 -16.30 -8.31
CA ALA A 230 18.48 -17.24 -8.72
C ALA A 230 18.47 -18.36 -7.67
N SER A 231 17.31 -18.64 -7.08
CA SER A 231 17.12 -19.82 -6.26
C SER A 231 17.70 -20.98 -7.07
N ALA A 232 18.73 -21.63 -6.53
CA ALA A 232 19.15 -22.93 -7.04
C ALA A 232 17.89 -23.78 -6.97
N ALA A 233 17.30 -24.04 -8.14
CA ALA A 233 16.11 -24.84 -8.29
C ALA A 233 16.32 -26.07 -7.42
N LYS A 234 15.32 -26.40 -6.60
CA LYS A 234 15.25 -27.70 -5.92
C LYS A 234 15.49 -28.74 -7.01
N SER A 235 16.71 -29.23 -7.13
CA SER A 235 17.06 -30.42 -7.88
C SER A 235 16.42 -31.56 -7.12
N GLY A 236 15.11 -31.71 -7.33
CA GLY A 236 14.40 -32.93 -7.05
C GLY A 236 15.01 -33.97 -7.98
N GLU A 237 16.08 -34.60 -7.53
CA GLU A 237 16.42 -35.92 -8.00
C GLU A 237 15.18 -36.80 -7.76
N PRO A 238 14.62 -37.43 -8.80
CA PRO A 238 13.64 -38.46 -8.58
C PRO A 238 14.38 -39.62 -7.91
N LEU A 239 13.94 -39.99 -6.70
CA LEU A 239 14.27 -41.28 -6.11
C LEU A 239 13.72 -42.37 -7.03
N THR A 240 14.58 -42.87 -7.92
CA THR A 240 14.38 -44.12 -8.63
C THR A 240 14.73 -45.29 -7.73
N ALA A 241 13.72 -46.12 -7.47
CA ALA A 241 13.69 -47.58 -7.23
C ALA A 241 12.80 -47.94 -6.04
#